data_AF-L1LAH7-F1
#
_entry.id   AF-L1LAH7-F1
#
_cell.length_a   1.000
_cell.length_b   1.000
_cell.length_c   1.000
_cell.angle_alpha   90.00
_cell.angle_beta   90.00
_cell.angle_gamma   90.00
#
_symmetry.space_group_name_H-M   'P 1'
#
loop_
_entity.id
_entity.type
_entity.pdbx_description
1 polymer ?
#
loop_
_entity_poly.entity_id
_entity_poly.type
_entity_poly.pdbx_seq_one_letter_code
_entity_poly.pdbx_strand_id
1 'polypeptide(L)'
;MSQVKGVTIDIGKLPGKNLTPYETEKNKYYYNDDEHRERVDVILTESLQNLPEYVTLTYKPNNPETKIANIEYNGQPKSEFDNDLKDCKSVMVYYWSGDGNYNDPLVLQLGDDNKYYTNLISLVSVDRDSGSLLKLLDKWSCTWNSVHPVDIMQKKSSYNCSSCNQPKINLTSSLVNNKYTKVIHSEYASFYKIVGRLKNGSQNITDIPITKNFSKVCVYWYPLNGEESKPLLIRLPAPSTDGNSSGNLWYRKESSGNKWTNVVVSPPSSPDDCKGILKLLKEISPKSEDEGEVESECIDPNDEQMNNQDSTSSSSLSTNPVTTTSTPGLSHGAIAGITVVSVGTGGSALGYGSYKLFLSLKNPT
;
A
#
# COMPACT_ATOMS: atom_id res chain seq x y z
N MET A 1 43.77 27.57 11.63
CA MET A 1 42.33 27.37 11.36
C MET A 1 42.06 25.90 11.55
N SER A 2 41.16 25.51 12.45
CA SER A 2 40.76 24.09 12.57
C SER A 2 40.01 23.68 11.31
N GLN A 3 40.40 22.57 10.70
CA GLN A 3 39.67 22.00 9.57
C GLN A 3 38.27 21.63 10.06
N VAL A 4 37.24 22.20 9.43
CA VAL A 4 35.83 21.85 9.73
C VAL A 4 35.64 20.39 9.39
N LYS A 5 35.18 19.58 10.35
CA LYS A 5 34.86 18.18 10.11
C LYS A 5 33.61 18.09 9.25
N GLY A 6 33.70 17.31 8.17
CA GLY A 6 32.59 16.94 7.30
C GLY A 6 32.10 15.53 7.60
N VAL A 7 30.91 15.20 7.13
CA VAL A 7 30.39 13.83 7.07
C VAL A 7 29.63 13.60 5.77
N THR A 8 29.69 12.38 5.25
CA THR A 8 28.94 11.91 4.09
C THR A 8 27.68 11.18 4.54
N ILE A 9 26.51 11.67 4.07
CA ILE A 9 25.22 11.05 4.34
C ILE A 9 24.87 10.07 3.22
N ASP A 10 24.89 8.77 3.47
CA ASP A 10 24.45 7.74 2.51
C ASP A 10 22.99 7.36 2.79
N ILE A 11 22.07 7.88 1.99
CA ILE A 11 20.63 7.60 2.09
C ILE A 11 20.26 6.19 1.59
N GLY A 12 21.22 5.42 1.09
CA GLY A 12 21.08 3.99 0.80
C GLY A 12 21.28 3.07 2.02
N LYS A 13 21.67 3.63 3.18
CA LYS A 13 21.71 2.92 4.46
C LYS A 13 20.31 2.91 5.06
N LEU A 14 19.72 1.73 5.23
CA LEU A 14 18.30 1.56 5.56
C LEU A 14 18.13 0.62 6.78
N PRO A 15 17.03 0.74 7.55
CA PRO A 15 16.75 -0.19 8.64
C PRO A 15 16.81 -1.65 8.17
N GLY A 16 17.52 -2.51 8.92
CA GLY A 16 17.75 -3.91 8.54
C GLY A 16 18.81 -4.12 7.45
N LYS A 17 19.37 -3.05 6.88
CA LYS A 17 20.42 -3.11 5.84
C LYS A 17 21.52 -2.08 6.12
N ASN A 18 22.63 -2.56 6.67
CA ASN A 18 23.84 -1.75 6.95
C ASN A 18 23.66 -0.65 8.00
N LEU A 19 22.59 -0.71 8.80
CA LEU A 19 22.36 0.15 9.95
C LEU A 19 22.42 -0.67 11.23
N THR A 20 23.02 -0.11 12.27
CA THR A 20 23.03 -0.69 13.61
C THR A 20 21.89 -0.07 14.44
N PRO A 21 20.96 -0.88 15.00
CA PRO A 21 19.90 -0.36 15.85
C PRO A 21 20.46 0.12 17.21
N TYR A 22 19.84 1.15 17.79
CA TYR A 22 20.07 1.50 19.19
C TYR A 22 19.38 0.47 20.11
N GLU A 23 20.08 0.02 21.16
CA GLU A 23 19.53 -0.98 22.09
C GLU A 23 18.32 -0.46 22.89
N THR A 24 18.33 0.83 23.21
CA THR A 24 17.35 1.44 24.12
C THR A 24 16.24 2.20 23.41
N GLU A 25 16.37 2.47 22.11
CA GLU A 25 15.50 3.38 21.38
C GLU A 25 14.95 2.71 20.13
N LYS A 26 13.66 2.34 20.19
CA LYS A 26 12.93 1.84 19.03
C LYS A 26 12.96 2.90 17.93
N ASN A 27 13.20 2.47 16.70
CA ASN A 27 13.25 3.32 15.49
C ASN A 27 14.46 4.25 15.39
N LYS A 28 15.47 4.12 16.26
CA LYS A 28 16.77 4.78 16.06
C LYS A 28 17.83 3.80 15.62
N TYR A 29 18.65 4.26 14.68
CA TYR A 29 19.75 3.52 14.11
C TYR A 29 20.96 4.43 13.92
N TYR A 30 22.11 3.85 13.62
CA TYR A 30 23.29 4.61 13.22
C TYR A 30 24.17 3.83 12.26
N TYR A 31 25.10 4.55 11.62
CA TYR A 31 26.26 3.98 10.95
C TYR A 31 27.46 4.92 11.14
N ASN A 32 28.67 4.42 10.89
CA ASN A 32 29.87 5.25 10.84
C ASN A 32 30.20 5.54 9.39
N ASP A 33 30.44 6.81 9.08
CA ASP A 33 31.04 7.22 7.83
C ASP A 33 32.53 6.89 7.87
N ASP A 34 32.94 5.90 7.08
CA ASP A 34 34.31 5.38 7.08
C ASP A 34 35.33 6.42 6.61
N GLU A 35 34.93 7.34 5.72
CA GLU A 35 35.82 8.36 5.15
C GLU A 35 36.18 9.41 6.22
N HIS A 36 35.19 9.89 6.96
CA HIS A 36 35.36 10.98 7.92
C HIS A 36 35.48 10.51 9.38
N ARG A 37 35.23 9.22 9.65
CA ARG A 37 35.16 8.63 10.99
C ARG A 37 34.16 9.35 11.92
N GLU A 38 33.05 9.79 11.33
CA GLU A 38 31.95 10.43 12.05
C GLU A 38 30.75 9.49 12.11
N ARG A 39 30.00 9.51 13.22
CA ARG A 39 28.76 8.75 13.33
C ARG A 39 27.60 9.54 12.73
N VAL A 40 26.76 8.85 11.97
CA VAL A 40 25.48 9.37 11.48
C VAL A 40 24.35 8.65 12.19
N ASP A 41 23.51 9.43 12.86
CA ASP A 41 22.27 8.95 13.48
C ASP A 41 21.15 8.95 12.43
N VAL A 42 20.35 7.89 12.42
CA VAL A 42 19.21 7.71 11.52
C VAL A 42 17.96 7.45 12.35
N ILE A 43 16.93 8.27 12.17
CA ILE A 43 15.66 8.19 12.91
C ILE A 43 14.55 7.82 11.95
N LEU A 44 13.88 6.70 12.19
CA LEU A 44 12.68 6.30 11.48
C LEU A 44 11.45 6.90 12.16
N THR A 45 10.72 7.75 11.44
CA THR A 45 9.43 8.28 11.92
C THR A 45 8.30 7.58 11.20
N GLU A 46 7.63 6.69 11.92
CA GLU A 46 6.42 6.02 11.47
C GLU A 46 5.20 6.92 11.72
N SER A 47 4.22 6.93 10.80
CA SER A 47 2.94 7.64 10.98
C SER A 47 3.08 9.15 11.24
N LEU A 48 3.52 9.89 10.22
CA LEU A 48 3.60 11.35 10.28
C LEU A 48 2.21 11.98 10.46
N GLN A 49 2.11 13.01 11.30
CA GLN A 49 0.87 13.76 11.46
C GLN A 49 0.45 14.34 10.10
N ASN A 50 -0.78 14.04 9.66
CA ASN A 50 -1.36 14.37 8.35
C ASN A 50 -0.83 13.57 7.14
N LEU A 51 0.12 12.66 7.33
CA LEU A 51 0.70 11.80 6.29
C LEU A 51 0.84 10.33 6.78
N PRO A 52 -0.22 9.68 7.29
CA PRO A 52 -0.10 8.39 7.95
C PRO A 52 0.36 7.25 7.04
N GLU A 53 0.25 7.39 5.71
CA GLU A 53 0.68 6.41 4.72
C GLU A 53 2.14 6.59 4.27
N TYR A 54 2.84 7.57 4.84
CA TYR A 54 4.24 7.85 4.57
C TYR A 54 5.08 7.75 5.85
N VAL A 55 6.34 7.40 5.66
CA VAL A 55 7.34 7.37 6.73
C VAL A 55 8.55 8.17 6.30
N THR A 56 9.37 8.59 7.26
CA THR A 56 10.62 9.27 6.98
C THR A 56 11.82 8.61 7.64
N LEU A 57 12.95 8.69 6.97
CA LEU A 57 14.27 8.46 7.57
C LEU A 57 14.99 9.80 7.66
N THR A 58 15.33 10.22 8.87
CA THR A 58 16.09 11.44 9.12
C THR A 58 17.52 11.09 9.49
N TYR A 59 18.46 11.50 8.65
CA TYR A 59 19.90 11.32 8.80
C TYR A 59 20.51 12.58 9.39
N LYS A 60 21.31 12.44 10.45
CA LYS A 60 21.93 13.57 11.15
C LYS A 60 23.34 13.21 11.62
N PRO A 61 24.34 14.10 11.47
CA PRO A 61 25.63 13.93 12.13
C PRO A 61 25.45 13.84 13.65
N ASN A 62 26.08 12.86 14.30
CA ASN A 62 25.92 12.71 15.75
C ASN A 62 26.51 13.91 16.50
N ASN A 63 27.69 14.38 16.09
CA ASN A 63 28.24 15.63 16.60
C ASN A 63 27.54 16.84 15.95
N PRO A 64 26.90 17.73 16.74
CA PRO A 64 26.22 18.92 16.21
C PRO A 64 27.16 19.94 15.53
N GLU A 65 28.47 19.86 15.75
CA GLU A 65 29.46 20.73 15.09
C GLU A 65 29.91 20.19 13.72
N THR A 66 29.65 18.91 13.42
CA THR A 66 30.03 18.30 12.15
C THR A 66 29.06 18.71 11.05
N LYS A 67 29.60 19.16 9.92
CA LYS A 67 28.80 19.59 8.77
C LYS A 67 28.54 18.42 7.82
N ILE A 68 27.38 18.41 7.17
CA ILE A 68 27.12 17.51 6.06
C ILE A 68 27.93 18.01 4.86
N ALA A 69 28.90 17.22 4.41
CA ALA A 69 29.80 17.58 3.31
C ALA A 69 29.32 17.02 1.97
N ASN A 70 28.70 15.83 1.98
CA ASN A 70 28.22 15.16 0.78
C ASN A 70 26.97 14.32 1.10
N ILE A 71 26.17 14.03 0.07
CA ILE A 71 25.07 13.07 0.13
C ILE A 71 25.29 12.02 -0.96
N GLU A 72 25.10 10.76 -0.61
CA GLU A 72 25.24 9.63 -1.54
C GLU A 72 24.00 8.75 -1.52
N TYR A 73 23.78 8.02 -2.61
CA TYR A 73 22.78 6.96 -2.68
C TYR A 73 23.43 5.67 -3.15
N ASN A 74 23.51 4.68 -2.26
CA ASN A 74 24.19 3.40 -2.51
C ASN A 74 25.67 3.61 -2.90
N GLY A 75 26.37 4.49 -2.18
CA GLY A 75 27.79 4.80 -2.41
C GLY A 75 28.06 5.61 -3.69
N GLN A 76 27.04 6.23 -4.29
CA GLN A 76 27.19 7.12 -5.44
C GLN A 76 26.92 8.57 -5.02
N PRO A 77 27.93 9.48 -5.10
CA PRO A 77 27.78 10.90 -4.82
C PRO A 77 26.65 11.56 -5.60
N LYS A 78 26.00 12.52 -4.94
CA LYS A 78 24.93 13.36 -5.49
C LYS A 78 25.33 14.83 -5.42
N SER A 79 26.08 15.28 -6.43
CA SER A 79 26.62 16.65 -6.51
C SER A 79 25.54 17.72 -6.70
N GLU A 80 24.29 17.32 -6.99
CA GLU A 80 23.16 18.23 -7.13
C GLU A 80 22.86 19.00 -5.83
N PHE A 81 23.37 18.54 -4.68
CA PHE A 81 23.12 19.14 -3.37
C PHE A 81 24.21 20.11 -2.90
N ASP A 82 25.39 20.13 -3.53
CA ASP A 82 26.61 20.80 -3.00
C ASP A 82 26.39 22.26 -2.57
N ASN A 83 25.52 22.98 -3.28
CA ASN A 83 25.22 24.39 -3.00
C ASN A 83 24.33 24.60 -1.76
N ASP A 84 23.52 23.60 -1.41
CA ASP A 84 22.51 23.67 -0.34
C ASP A 84 22.99 23.01 0.97
N LEU A 85 24.20 22.42 1.01
CA LEU A 85 24.69 21.69 2.20
C LEU A 85 25.34 22.57 3.28
N LYS A 86 25.70 23.83 2.97
CA LYS A 86 26.54 24.67 3.86
C LYS A 86 26.00 24.83 5.28
N ASP A 87 24.67 24.89 5.40
CA ASP A 87 23.92 25.07 6.65
C ASP A 87 22.97 23.89 6.94
N CYS A 88 23.09 22.81 6.16
CA CYS A 88 22.26 21.62 6.29
C CYS A 88 22.68 20.81 7.53
N LYS A 89 21.73 20.62 8.46
CA LYS A 89 21.95 19.87 9.72
C LYS A 89 21.42 18.44 9.67
N SER A 90 20.56 18.13 8.71
CA SER A 90 19.92 16.83 8.57
C SER A 90 19.43 16.62 7.14
N VAL A 91 19.37 15.36 6.72
CA VAL A 91 18.71 14.95 5.47
C VAL A 91 17.51 14.12 5.84
N MET A 92 16.33 14.46 5.34
CA MET A 92 15.11 13.68 5.57
C MET A 92 14.63 13.08 4.25
N VAL A 93 14.39 11.78 4.24
CA VAL A 93 13.92 11.06 3.04
C VAL A 93 12.55 10.47 3.33
N TYR A 94 11.60 10.73 2.45
CA TYR A 94 10.22 10.28 2.53
C TYR A 94 10.03 9.00 1.71
N TYR A 95 9.38 8.01 2.32
CA TYR A 95 9.04 6.73 1.71
C TYR A 95 7.55 6.45 1.87
N TRP A 96 7.00 5.65 0.96
CA TRP A 96 5.68 5.09 1.15
C TRP A 96 5.73 3.98 2.22
N SER A 97 4.81 4.00 3.18
CA SER A 97 4.79 3.04 4.30
C SER A 97 4.60 1.58 3.87
N GLY A 98 4.01 1.33 2.70
CA GLY A 98 3.90 -0.02 2.12
C GLY A 98 5.18 -0.50 1.43
N ASP A 99 6.22 0.33 1.30
CA ASP A 99 7.56 -0.08 0.91
C ASP A 99 8.38 -0.44 2.15
N GLY A 100 8.13 -1.63 2.69
CA GLY A 100 8.76 -2.08 3.95
C GLY A 100 10.29 -2.22 3.91
N ASN A 101 10.91 -2.14 2.73
CA ASN A 101 12.36 -2.16 2.57
C ASN A 101 12.94 -0.77 2.26
N TYR A 102 12.10 0.26 2.09
CA TYR A 102 12.53 1.63 1.79
C TYR A 102 13.42 1.74 0.54
N ASN A 103 13.16 0.92 -0.48
CA ASN A 103 13.95 0.87 -1.71
C ASN A 103 13.61 2.02 -2.66
N ASP A 104 12.42 2.60 -2.54
CA ASP A 104 11.89 3.59 -3.48
C ASP A 104 11.69 4.94 -2.77
N PRO A 105 12.76 5.72 -2.54
CA PRO A 105 12.66 7.06 -1.94
C PRO A 105 11.83 7.98 -2.86
N LEU A 106 10.87 8.68 -2.26
CA LEU A 106 9.96 9.55 -3.01
C LEU A 106 10.51 10.98 -3.11
N VAL A 107 10.88 11.52 -1.96
CA VAL A 107 11.26 12.93 -1.81
C VAL A 107 12.36 13.02 -0.76
N LEU A 108 13.31 13.92 -0.99
CA LEU A 108 14.37 14.27 -0.05
C LEU A 108 14.23 15.73 0.37
N GLN A 109 14.43 16.03 1.64
CA GLN A 109 14.41 17.37 2.24
C GLN A 109 15.74 17.63 2.95
N LEU A 110 16.32 18.81 2.72
CA LEU A 110 17.57 19.25 3.35
C LEU A 110 17.27 20.22 4.48
N GLY A 111 17.77 19.91 5.68
CA GLY A 111 17.55 20.70 6.90
C GLY A 111 16.07 20.89 7.25
N ASP A 112 15.76 22.06 7.78
CA ASP A 112 14.40 22.49 8.11
C ASP A 112 13.75 23.36 7.01
N ASP A 113 14.40 23.41 5.84
CA ASP A 113 13.91 24.18 4.71
C ASP A 113 12.71 23.47 4.06
N ASN A 114 11.78 24.25 3.52
CA ASN A 114 10.65 23.71 2.74
C ASN A 114 11.04 23.41 1.28
N LYS A 115 12.30 23.00 1.06
CA LYS A 115 12.82 22.63 -0.25
C LYS A 115 12.85 21.11 -0.35
N TYR A 116 12.31 20.61 -1.45
CA TYR A 116 12.18 19.19 -1.68
C TYR A 116 12.87 18.82 -2.99
N TYR A 117 13.58 17.70 -2.97
CA TYR A 117 14.27 17.15 -4.11
C TYR A 117 13.58 15.85 -4.48
N THR A 118 13.33 15.69 -5.77
CA THR A 118 12.61 14.56 -6.35
C THR A 118 13.55 13.82 -7.29
N ASN A 119 13.36 12.52 -7.44
CA ASN A 119 14.15 11.66 -8.32
C ASN A 119 15.64 11.63 -7.96
N LEU A 120 15.99 12.06 -6.73
CA LEU A 120 17.37 12.29 -6.26
C LEU A 120 18.24 13.13 -7.23
N ILE A 121 17.61 13.88 -8.14
CA ILE A 121 18.27 14.57 -9.27
C ILE A 121 17.58 15.91 -9.56
N SER A 122 16.25 16.03 -9.43
CA SER A 122 15.51 17.26 -9.76
C SER A 122 14.98 17.98 -8.51
N LEU A 123 15.49 19.19 -8.28
CA LEU A 123 14.93 20.12 -7.29
C LEU A 123 13.51 20.52 -7.70
N VAL A 124 12.56 20.42 -6.78
CA VAL A 124 11.21 20.96 -6.93
C VAL A 124 10.95 21.85 -5.73
N SER A 125 10.91 23.17 -5.95
CA SER A 125 10.42 24.08 -4.93
C SER A 125 8.94 23.79 -4.72
N VAL A 126 8.58 23.46 -3.48
CA VAL A 126 7.19 23.25 -3.10
C VAL A 126 6.86 24.26 -2.00
N ASP A 127 5.72 24.94 -2.16
CA ASP A 127 5.25 25.91 -1.17
C ASP A 127 5.08 25.25 0.20
N ARG A 128 5.24 26.04 1.27
CA ARG A 128 5.25 25.58 2.67
C ARG A 128 3.98 24.89 3.18
N ASP A 129 2.88 24.92 2.42
CA ASP A 129 1.62 24.31 2.86
C ASP A 129 1.74 22.77 2.94
N SER A 130 1.37 22.16 4.06
CA SER A 130 1.27 20.71 4.21
C SER A 130 0.49 20.01 3.06
N GLY A 131 -0.50 20.70 2.48
CA GLY A 131 -1.26 20.20 1.34
C GLY A 131 -0.44 20.04 0.05
N SER A 132 0.65 20.80 -0.10
CA SER A 132 1.53 20.74 -1.27
C SER A 132 2.50 19.54 -1.17
N LEU A 133 3.06 19.28 0.02
CA LEU A 133 3.94 18.12 0.27
C LEU A 133 3.16 16.82 0.06
N LEU A 134 1.95 16.73 0.59
CA LEU A 134 1.10 15.56 0.35
C LEU A 134 0.88 15.31 -1.15
N LYS A 135 0.47 16.33 -1.91
CA LYS A 135 0.26 16.19 -3.35
C LYS A 135 1.54 15.76 -4.07
N LEU A 136 2.71 16.24 -3.62
CA LEU A 136 4.01 15.84 -4.13
C LEU A 136 4.28 14.35 -3.86
N LEU A 137 4.06 13.89 -2.63
CA LEU A 137 4.25 12.49 -2.23
C LEU A 137 3.27 11.58 -2.97
N ASP A 138 1.99 11.93 -3.07
CA ASP A 138 0.99 11.17 -3.81
C ASP A 138 1.36 11.08 -5.31
N LYS A 139 1.86 12.17 -5.90
CA LYS A 139 2.30 12.20 -7.30
C LYS A 139 3.44 11.23 -7.56
N TRP A 140 4.49 11.27 -6.74
CA TRP A 140 5.65 10.41 -6.94
C TRP A 140 5.40 8.97 -6.55
N SER A 141 4.63 8.75 -5.48
CA SER A 141 4.19 7.40 -5.09
C SER A 141 3.35 6.75 -6.19
N CYS A 142 2.45 7.50 -6.83
CA CYS A 142 1.76 7.01 -8.02
C CYS A 142 2.73 6.71 -9.17
N THR A 143 3.61 7.66 -9.49
CA THR A 143 4.44 7.58 -10.71
C THR A 143 5.44 6.43 -10.67
N TRP A 144 6.00 6.13 -9.50
CA TRP A 144 7.08 5.14 -9.38
C TRP A 144 6.65 3.83 -8.73
N ASN A 145 5.69 3.90 -7.80
CA ASN A 145 5.26 2.72 -7.05
C ASN A 145 3.90 2.19 -7.53
N SER A 146 3.27 2.84 -8.52
CA SER A 146 1.88 2.60 -8.95
C SER A 146 0.87 2.75 -7.81
N VAL A 147 1.20 3.50 -6.77
CA VAL A 147 0.37 3.61 -5.57
C VAL A 147 -0.59 4.78 -5.72
N HIS A 148 -1.89 4.51 -5.89
CA HIS A 148 -2.88 5.53 -6.22
C HIS A 148 -3.75 5.92 -5.01
N PRO A 149 -4.07 7.21 -4.83
CA PRO A 149 -5.23 7.60 -4.03
C PRO A 149 -6.53 7.17 -4.71
N VAL A 150 -7.39 6.47 -3.97
CA VAL A 150 -8.69 5.99 -4.43
C VAL A 150 -9.79 6.85 -3.81
N ASP A 151 -10.56 7.53 -4.65
CA ASP A 151 -11.77 8.23 -4.24
C ASP A 151 -12.94 7.26 -4.16
N ILE A 152 -13.41 7.01 -2.94
CA ILE A 152 -14.51 6.08 -2.64
C ILE A 152 -15.88 6.68 -2.98
N MET A 153 -15.97 7.97 -3.31
CA MET A 153 -17.22 8.62 -3.74
C MET A 153 -17.57 8.34 -5.20
N GLN A 154 -16.64 7.78 -5.96
CA GLN A 154 -16.87 7.41 -7.35
C GLN A 154 -17.69 6.11 -7.42
N LYS A 155 -18.89 6.18 -8.00
CA LYS A 155 -19.79 5.02 -8.19
C LYS A 155 -19.83 4.46 -9.59
N LYS A 156 -19.57 5.30 -10.59
CA LYS A 156 -19.89 5.03 -12.00
C LYS A 156 -18.68 5.28 -12.86
N SER A 157 -18.47 4.39 -13.83
CA SER A 157 -17.37 4.44 -14.82
C SER A 157 -15.97 4.45 -14.21
N SER A 158 -14.94 4.23 -15.01
CA SER A 158 -13.56 4.38 -14.55
C SER A 158 -13.18 5.86 -14.46
N TYR A 159 -12.21 6.19 -13.59
CA TYR A 159 -11.71 7.55 -13.44
C TYR A 159 -10.18 7.60 -13.38
N ASN A 160 -9.60 8.76 -13.73
CA ASN A 160 -8.16 8.94 -13.66
C ASN A 160 -7.72 9.23 -12.22
N CYS A 161 -6.60 8.65 -11.79
CA CYS A 161 -5.99 8.99 -10.51
C CYS A 161 -5.71 10.51 -10.42
N SER A 162 -6.16 11.17 -9.35
CA SER A 162 -6.03 12.62 -9.20
C SER A 162 -4.59 13.13 -9.07
N SER A 163 -3.63 12.24 -8.78
CA SER A 163 -2.24 12.64 -8.48
C SER A 163 -1.29 12.55 -9.67
N CYS A 164 -1.62 11.72 -10.65
CA CYS A 164 -0.77 11.41 -11.80
C CYS A 164 -1.54 11.31 -13.12
N ASN A 165 -2.87 11.49 -13.07
CA ASN A 165 -3.79 11.38 -14.21
C ASN A 165 -3.72 10.05 -14.97
N GLN A 166 -3.13 9.01 -14.36
CA GLN A 166 -2.89 7.68 -14.94
C GLN A 166 -2.79 6.63 -13.82
N PRO A 167 -2.97 5.34 -14.13
CA PRO A 167 -3.92 4.80 -15.10
C PRO A 167 -5.36 5.00 -14.59
N LYS A 168 -6.33 4.48 -15.35
CA LYS A 168 -7.75 4.51 -14.96
C LYS A 168 -8.01 3.53 -13.83
N ILE A 169 -8.51 4.04 -12.70
CA ILE A 169 -9.13 3.25 -11.65
C ILE A 169 -10.47 2.76 -12.20
N ASN A 170 -10.59 1.46 -12.42
CA ASN A 170 -11.80 0.81 -12.88
C ASN A 170 -12.78 0.66 -11.73
N LEU A 171 -14.05 0.86 -12.06
CA LEU A 171 -15.16 0.63 -11.16
C LEU A 171 -16.02 -0.51 -11.69
N THR A 172 -16.25 -1.51 -10.84
CA THR A 172 -17.31 -2.49 -11.02
C THR A 172 -18.39 -2.22 -9.99
N SER A 173 -19.50 -1.65 -10.43
CA SER A 173 -20.67 -1.39 -9.60
C SER A 173 -21.70 -2.49 -9.81
N SER A 174 -22.18 -3.09 -8.73
CA SER A 174 -23.26 -4.07 -8.76
C SER A 174 -24.31 -3.77 -7.70
N LEU A 175 -25.57 -4.01 -8.08
CA LEU A 175 -26.69 -4.00 -7.17
C LEU A 175 -26.76 -5.35 -6.47
N VAL A 176 -26.80 -5.35 -5.13
CA VAL A 176 -26.94 -6.59 -4.36
C VAL A 176 -28.34 -6.68 -3.80
N ASN A 177 -29.11 -7.63 -4.35
CA ASN A 177 -30.48 -7.98 -3.95
C ASN A 177 -31.43 -6.77 -3.82
N ASN A 178 -31.23 -5.73 -4.64
CA ASN A 178 -31.99 -4.49 -4.57
C ASN A 178 -31.97 -3.78 -3.18
N LYS A 179 -30.98 -4.07 -2.31
CA LYS A 179 -30.87 -3.46 -0.97
C LYS A 179 -29.73 -2.47 -0.84
N TYR A 180 -28.60 -2.71 -1.52
CA TYR A 180 -27.44 -1.82 -1.48
C TYR A 180 -26.59 -1.93 -2.75
N THR A 181 -25.69 -0.97 -2.95
CA THR A 181 -24.74 -0.99 -4.08
C THR A 181 -23.35 -1.36 -3.58
N LYS A 182 -22.71 -2.31 -4.26
CA LYS A 182 -21.30 -2.66 -4.07
C LYS A 182 -20.49 -2.07 -5.21
N VAL A 183 -19.46 -1.30 -4.90
CA VAL A 183 -18.53 -0.71 -5.87
C VAL A 183 -17.14 -1.25 -5.60
N ILE A 184 -16.53 -1.89 -6.60
CA ILE A 184 -15.15 -2.37 -6.53
C ILE A 184 -14.27 -1.39 -7.29
N HIS A 185 -13.32 -0.77 -6.59
CA HIS A 185 -12.25 0.02 -7.17
C HIS A 185 -11.05 -0.88 -7.40
N SER A 186 -10.55 -0.95 -8.63
CA SER A 186 -9.37 -1.73 -8.98
C SER A 186 -8.67 -1.13 -10.20
N GLU A 187 -7.39 -1.42 -10.40
CA GLU A 187 -6.69 -1.09 -11.63
C GLU A 187 -6.92 -2.17 -12.69
N TYR A 188 -6.79 -1.81 -13.96
CA TYR A 188 -6.93 -2.75 -15.09
C TYR A 188 -5.83 -3.82 -15.09
N ALA A 189 -4.62 -3.46 -14.69
CA ALA A 189 -3.48 -4.37 -14.65
C ALA A 189 -3.37 -5.03 -13.27
N SER A 190 -3.73 -6.32 -13.20
CA SER A 190 -3.86 -7.11 -11.95
C SER A 190 -2.56 -7.37 -11.18
N PHE A 191 -1.43 -6.80 -11.59
CA PHE A 191 -0.10 -7.14 -11.03
C PHE A 191 0.51 -6.04 -10.15
N TYR A 192 -0.12 -4.87 -10.06
CA TYR A 192 0.46 -3.72 -9.36
C TYR A 192 -0.26 -3.38 -8.05
N LYS A 193 0.45 -2.66 -7.18
CA LYS A 193 -0.07 -2.03 -5.96
C LYS A 193 -1.08 -0.98 -6.42
N ILE A 194 -2.24 -0.83 -5.76
CA ILE A 194 -3.31 0.06 -6.28
C ILE A 194 -3.70 1.09 -5.25
N VAL A 195 -3.78 0.72 -3.98
CA VAL A 195 -4.30 1.62 -2.94
C VAL A 195 -3.15 2.19 -2.14
N GLY A 196 -2.92 3.48 -2.30
CA GLY A 196 -2.02 4.26 -1.46
C GLY A 196 -2.70 5.01 -0.34
N ARG A 197 -3.91 5.50 -0.62
CA ARG A 197 -4.71 6.34 0.26
C ARG A 197 -6.17 6.23 -0.15
N LEU A 198 -7.07 6.43 0.81
CA LEU A 198 -8.50 6.55 0.53
C LEU A 198 -8.94 8.01 0.63
N LYS A 199 -9.85 8.42 -0.25
CA LYS A 199 -10.43 9.76 -0.28
C LYS A 199 -11.94 9.68 -0.29
N ASN A 200 -12.58 10.62 0.39
CA ASN A 200 -14.01 10.90 0.30
C ASN A 200 -14.18 12.21 -0.49
N GLY A 201 -14.19 12.11 -1.82
CA GLY A 201 -14.14 13.27 -2.72
C GLY A 201 -12.81 14.03 -2.57
N SER A 202 -12.87 15.28 -2.12
CA SER A 202 -11.67 16.10 -1.89
C SER A 202 -10.97 15.81 -0.56
N GLN A 203 -11.63 15.11 0.37
CA GLN A 203 -11.11 14.87 1.72
C GLN A 203 -10.34 13.56 1.81
N ASN A 204 -9.22 13.55 2.54
CA ASN A 204 -8.48 12.32 2.81
C ASN A 204 -9.11 11.55 3.97
N ILE A 205 -9.11 10.21 3.87
CA ILE A 205 -9.51 9.29 4.94
C ILE A 205 -8.20 8.79 5.57
N THR A 206 -7.93 9.18 6.81
CA THR A 206 -6.62 8.99 7.48
C THR A 206 -6.65 7.97 8.62
N ASP A 207 -7.85 7.54 9.00
CA ASP A 207 -8.17 6.58 10.04
C ASP A 207 -8.30 5.14 9.55
N ILE A 208 -8.15 4.93 8.23
CA ILE A 208 -7.97 3.61 7.62
C ILE A 208 -6.48 3.48 7.24
N PRO A 209 -5.67 2.75 8.03
CA PRO A 209 -4.25 2.60 7.75
C PRO A 209 -4.03 1.75 6.49
N ILE A 210 -3.41 2.35 5.47
CA ILE A 210 -3.02 1.66 4.23
C ILE A 210 -1.56 1.21 4.34
N THR A 211 -1.33 0.15 5.13
CA THR A 211 0.01 -0.39 5.43
C THR A 211 0.39 -1.59 4.58
N LYS A 212 -0.48 -2.02 3.65
CA LYS A 212 -0.28 -3.20 2.82
C LYS A 212 -0.58 -2.89 1.36
N ASN A 213 -0.06 -3.76 0.49
CA ASN A 213 -0.35 -3.73 -0.94
C ASN A 213 -1.78 -4.23 -1.19
N PHE A 214 -2.75 -3.33 -1.16
CA PHE A 214 -4.11 -3.65 -1.59
C PHE A 214 -4.25 -3.39 -3.09
N SER A 215 -4.76 -4.39 -3.81
CA SER A 215 -5.07 -4.30 -5.24
C SER A 215 -6.52 -3.89 -5.51
N LYS A 216 -7.38 -3.93 -4.49
CA LYS A 216 -8.81 -3.62 -4.64
C LYS A 216 -9.34 -2.92 -3.39
N VAL A 217 -10.36 -2.10 -3.58
CA VAL A 217 -11.19 -1.57 -2.48
C VAL A 217 -12.63 -1.91 -2.82
N CYS A 218 -13.35 -2.60 -1.94
CA CYS A 218 -14.79 -2.75 -2.08
C CYS A 218 -15.48 -1.73 -1.17
N VAL A 219 -16.36 -0.92 -1.75
CA VAL A 219 -17.11 0.13 -1.06
C VAL A 219 -18.58 -0.21 -1.16
N TYR A 220 -19.27 -0.24 -0.02
CA TYR A 220 -20.67 -0.58 0.09
C TYR A 220 -21.47 0.68 0.42
N TRP A 221 -22.41 0.98 -0.45
CA TRP A 221 -23.23 2.18 -0.41
C TRP A 221 -24.64 1.84 0.01
N TYR A 222 -25.12 2.55 1.03
CA TYR A 222 -26.46 2.40 1.58
C TYR A 222 -26.97 3.76 2.08
N PRO A 223 -28.28 4.07 1.96
CA PRO A 223 -29.32 3.29 1.27
C PRO A 223 -29.03 3.08 -0.23
N LEU A 224 -29.74 2.14 -0.85
CA LEU A 224 -29.65 1.93 -2.30
C LEU A 224 -29.98 3.21 -3.07
N ASN A 225 -31.11 3.84 -2.73
CA ASN A 225 -31.68 4.97 -3.45
C ASN A 225 -31.69 6.25 -2.60
N GLY A 226 -31.69 7.40 -3.28
CA GLY A 226 -31.85 8.72 -2.68
C GLY A 226 -30.54 9.51 -2.56
N GLU A 227 -30.70 10.81 -2.30
CA GLU A 227 -29.60 11.77 -2.07
C GLU A 227 -28.73 11.38 -0.86
N GLU A 228 -29.29 10.57 0.04
CA GLU A 228 -28.61 10.08 1.24
C GLU A 228 -27.68 8.88 0.99
N SER A 229 -27.69 8.29 -0.21
CA SER A 229 -26.87 7.13 -0.55
C SER A 229 -25.38 7.47 -0.46
N LYS A 230 -24.73 7.00 0.60
CA LYS A 230 -23.34 7.31 0.95
C LYS A 230 -22.52 6.03 1.21
N PRO A 231 -21.18 6.06 1.09
CA PRO A 231 -20.37 4.89 1.40
C PRO A 231 -20.36 4.72 2.92
N LEU A 232 -20.73 3.52 3.39
CA LEU A 232 -20.86 3.23 4.83
C LEU A 232 -19.90 2.13 5.30
N LEU A 233 -19.54 1.22 4.40
CA LEU A 233 -18.68 0.09 4.73
C LEU A 233 -17.62 -0.08 3.64
N ILE A 234 -16.39 -0.35 4.03
CA ILE A 234 -15.25 -0.60 3.15
C ILE A 234 -14.65 -1.95 3.50
N ARG A 235 -14.28 -2.72 2.48
CA ARG A 235 -13.45 -3.91 2.60
C ARG A 235 -12.15 -3.71 1.85
N LEU A 236 -11.05 -4.01 2.52
CA LEU A 236 -9.71 -4.12 1.94
C LEU A 236 -9.28 -5.61 1.96
N PRO A 237 -9.33 -6.32 0.81
CA PRO A 237 -8.88 -7.70 0.72
C PRO A 237 -7.35 -7.76 0.87
N ALA A 238 -6.84 -8.33 1.96
CA ALA A 238 -5.40 -8.49 2.11
C ALA A 238 -4.82 -9.39 1.00
N PRO A 239 -3.61 -9.09 0.51
CA PRO A 239 -2.91 -10.00 -0.39
C PRO A 239 -2.70 -11.34 0.31
N SER A 240 -3.03 -12.44 -0.37
CA SER A 240 -2.72 -13.80 0.12
C SER A 240 -1.21 -13.99 0.02
N THR A 241 -0.49 -13.91 1.14
CA THR A 241 0.96 -14.06 1.17
C THR A 241 1.43 -15.50 1.38
N ASP A 242 0.57 -16.36 1.92
CA ASP A 242 0.92 -17.72 2.37
C ASP A 242 -0.18 -18.76 2.06
N GLY A 243 -1.21 -18.39 1.32
CA GLY A 243 -2.32 -19.28 0.99
C GLY A 243 -3.20 -19.69 2.17
N ASN A 244 -2.90 -19.24 3.41
CA ASN A 244 -3.51 -19.81 4.60
C ASN A 244 -4.40 -18.87 5.41
N SER A 245 -4.46 -17.57 5.11
CA SER A 245 -5.56 -16.68 5.53
C SER A 245 -5.44 -15.30 4.87
N SER A 246 -6.26 -15.03 3.85
CA SER A 246 -6.46 -13.65 3.38
C SER A 246 -7.37 -12.91 4.36
N GLY A 247 -6.75 -12.29 5.38
CA GLY A 247 -7.49 -11.46 6.34
C GLY A 247 -8.19 -10.30 5.62
N ASN A 248 -9.50 -10.37 5.47
CA ASN A 248 -10.30 -9.25 5.00
C ASN A 248 -10.33 -8.19 6.09
N LEU A 249 -9.89 -6.97 5.79
CA LEU A 249 -10.08 -5.85 6.71
C LEU A 249 -11.38 -5.14 6.35
N TRP A 250 -12.24 -4.98 7.34
CA TRP A 250 -13.52 -4.30 7.20
C TRP A 250 -13.50 -3.02 8.02
N TYR A 251 -13.99 -1.93 7.43
CA TYR A 251 -14.09 -0.63 8.08
C TYR A 251 -15.49 -0.09 7.91
N ARG A 252 -16.11 0.34 9.01
CA ARG A 252 -17.42 0.99 8.99
C ARG A 252 -17.30 2.47 9.30
N LYS A 253 -18.13 3.27 8.65
CA LYS A 253 -18.27 4.69 8.92
C LYS A 253 -19.03 4.90 10.23
N GLU A 254 -18.60 5.82 11.07
CA GLU A 254 -19.35 6.25 12.25
C GLU A 254 -20.58 7.07 11.83
N SER A 255 -21.69 6.94 12.57
CA SER A 255 -22.97 7.57 12.23
C SER A 255 -22.90 9.10 12.19
N SER A 256 -22.05 9.72 13.03
CA SER A 256 -21.98 11.16 13.25
C SER A 256 -20.81 11.86 12.55
N GLY A 257 -20.16 11.27 11.54
CA GLY A 257 -19.03 11.95 10.91
C GLY A 257 -18.38 11.25 9.71
N ASN A 258 -17.14 11.65 9.43
CA ASN A 258 -16.30 11.07 8.38
C ASN A 258 -15.26 10.08 8.93
N LYS A 259 -15.44 9.65 10.18
CA LYS A 259 -14.57 8.69 10.85
C LYS A 259 -14.97 7.26 10.49
N TRP A 260 -13.98 6.40 10.40
CA TRP A 260 -14.02 5.00 10.04
C TRP A 260 -13.36 4.18 11.17
N THR A 261 -13.97 3.04 11.48
CA THR A 261 -13.49 2.14 12.53
C THR A 261 -13.41 0.73 11.98
N ASN A 262 -12.37 0.01 12.40
CA ASN A 262 -12.20 -1.40 12.02
C ASN A 262 -13.34 -2.25 12.64
N VAL A 263 -13.96 -3.09 11.82
CA VAL A 263 -14.98 -4.06 12.24
C VAL A 263 -14.28 -5.33 12.72
N VAL A 264 -13.99 -5.39 14.02
CA VAL A 264 -13.33 -6.53 14.66
C VAL A 264 -14.33 -7.60 15.10
N VAL A 265 -15.52 -7.18 15.55
CA VAL A 265 -16.55 -8.07 16.07
C VAL A 265 -17.53 -8.40 14.95
N SER A 266 -17.67 -9.68 14.63
CA SER A 266 -18.60 -10.20 13.62
C SER A 266 -18.48 -9.49 12.25
N PRO A 267 -17.27 -9.35 11.66
CA PRO A 267 -17.16 -8.85 10.30
C PRO A 267 -17.88 -9.77 9.31
N PRO A 268 -18.33 -9.27 8.16
CA PRO A 268 -18.89 -10.14 7.13
C PRO A 268 -17.84 -11.16 6.69
N SER A 269 -18.31 -12.40 6.53
CA SER A 269 -17.47 -13.56 6.22
C SER A 269 -16.81 -13.45 4.84
N SER A 270 -17.49 -12.81 3.89
CA SER A 270 -17.06 -12.66 2.50
C SER A 270 -17.57 -11.34 1.92
N PRO A 271 -17.05 -10.88 0.77
CA PRO A 271 -17.59 -9.70 0.10
C PRO A 271 -18.99 -9.87 -0.49
N ASP A 272 -19.49 -11.10 -0.50
CA ASP A 272 -20.79 -11.51 -1.02
C ASP A 272 -21.74 -11.97 0.11
N ASP A 273 -21.30 -11.85 1.38
CA ASP A 273 -22.09 -12.07 2.59
C ASP A 273 -23.18 -10.99 2.72
N CYS A 274 -24.21 -11.10 1.89
CA CYS A 274 -25.29 -10.12 1.78
C CYS A 274 -25.93 -9.83 3.14
N LYS A 275 -26.18 -10.89 3.93
CA LYS A 275 -26.83 -10.79 5.23
C LYS A 275 -25.96 -10.05 6.24
N GLY A 276 -24.68 -10.42 6.38
CA GLY A 276 -23.74 -9.76 7.28
C GLY A 276 -23.48 -8.31 6.89
N ILE A 277 -23.31 -8.05 5.59
CA ILE A 277 -23.10 -6.70 5.05
C ILE A 277 -24.33 -5.83 5.29
N LEU A 278 -25.52 -6.29 4.91
CA LEU A 278 -26.76 -5.52 5.06
C LEU A 278 -27.05 -5.21 6.53
N LYS A 279 -26.83 -6.18 7.44
CA LYS A 279 -26.97 -5.97 8.88
C LYS A 279 -26.09 -4.80 9.35
N LEU A 280 -24.80 -4.80 9.01
CA LEU A 280 -23.90 -3.69 9.38
C LEU A 280 -24.32 -2.35 8.76
N LEU A 281 -24.73 -2.35 7.50
CA LEU A 281 -25.19 -1.12 6.82
C LEU A 281 -26.40 -0.51 7.54
N LYS A 282 -27.38 -1.33 7.96
CA LYS A 282 -28.55 -0.91 8.73
C LYS A 282 -28.17 -0.42 10.14
N GLU A 283 -27.21 -1.06 10.80
CA GLU A 283 -26.69 -0.59 12.10
C GLU A 283 -26.03 0.79 12.01
N ILE A 284 -25.27 1.05 10.94
CA ILE A 284 -24.56 2.33 10.74
C ILE A 284 -25.53 3.47 10.41
N SER A 285 -26.55 3.17 9.59
CA SER A 285 -27.53 4.15 9.13
C SER A 285 -28.94 3.58 9.29
N PRO A 286 -29.49 3.58 10.52
CA PRO A 286 -30.84 3.11 10.78
C PRO A 286 -31.81 4.05 10.06
N LYS A 287 -32.30 3.64 8.88
CA LYS A 287 -33.41 4.33 8.24
C LYS A 287 -34.70 3.96 8.95
N SER A 288 -35.54 4.96 9.19
CA SER A 288 -36.81 4.82 9.91
C SER A 288 -37.95 4.22 9.08
N GLU A 289 -37.73 3.82 7.82
CA GLU A 289 -38.84 3.52 6.89
C GLU A 289 -38.91 2.06 6.41
N ASP A 290 -37.97 1.19 6.77
CA ASP A 290 -37.99 -0.25 6.40
C ASP A 290 -38.69 -1.13 7.47
N GLU A 291 -39.73 -0.63 8.13
CA GLU A 291 -40.44 -1.39 9.20
C GLU A 291 -41.28 -2.57 8.69
N GLY A 292 -41.29 -2.86 7.38
CA GLY A 292 -42.17 -3.89 6.80
C GLY A 292 -41.52 -4.98 5.93
N GLU A 293 -40.26 -4.84 5.50
CA GLU A 293 -39.66 -5.81 4.57
C GLU A 293 -38.86 -6.89 5.29
N VAL A 294 -39.39 -8.11 5.20
CA VAL A 294 -38.88 -9.37 5.76
C VAL A 294 -37.40 -9.57 5.38
N GLU A 295 -36.55 -9.88 6.37
CA GLU A 295 -35.11 -10.19 6.21
C GLU A 295 -34.79 -11.41 5.31
N SER A 296 -35.77 -11.99 4.62
CA SER A 296 -35.67 -13.27 3.91
C SER A 296 -35.06 -13.21 2.50
N GLU A 297 -34.64 -12.03 2.01
CA GLU A 297 -34.28 -11.85 0.59
C GLU A 297 -32.77 -11.84 0.27
N CYS A 298 -31.88 -12.00 1.26
CA CYS A 298 -30.48 -12.32 0.94
C CYS A 298 -30.38 -13.82 0.63
N ILE A 299 -30.77 -14.23 -0.58
CA ILE A 299 -30.53 -15.59 -1.06
C ILE A 299 -29.02 -15.72 -1.29
N ASP A 300 -28.36 -16.57 -0.52
CA ASP A 300 -26.98 -16.95 -0.82
C ASP A 300 -27.02 -17.72 -2.15
N PRO A 301 -26.30 -17.28 -3.20
CA PRO A 301 -26.29 -18.01 -4.47
C PRO A 301 -25.84 -19.47 -4.33
N ASN A 302 -25.20 -19.84 -3.20
CA ASN A 302 -24.85 -21.23 -2.90
C ASN A 302 -26.05 -22.05 -2.36
N ASP A 303 -27.07 -21.43 -1.78
CA ASP A 303 -28.24 -22.13 -1.24
C ASP A 303 -29.17 -22.68 -2.34
N GLU A 304 -29.22 -22.03 -3.51
CA GLU A 304 -30.06 -22.50 -4.62
C GLU A 304 -29.55 -23.79 -5.28
N GLN A 305 -28.25 -24.12 -5.17
CA GLN A 305 -27.71 -25.33 -5.79
C GLN A 305 -28.06 -26.63 -5.03
N MET A 306 -28.50 -26.56 -3.76
CA MET A 306 -28.88 -27.78 -3.02
C MET A 306 -30.31 -28.27 -3.28
N ASN A 307 -31.20 -27.47 -3.91
CA ASN A 307 -32.61 -27.83 -4.07
C ASN A 307 -33.00 -28.40 -5.44
N ASN A 308 -32.07 -28.54 -6.39
CA ASN A 308 -32.36 -29.04 -7.74
C ASN A 308 -31.82 -30.46 -8.05
N GLN A 309 -31.40 -31.22 -7.04
CA GLN A 309 -30.77 -32.54 -7.24
C GLN A 309 -31.67 -33.76 -6.97
N ASP A 310 -32.99 -33.57 -6.89
CA ASP A 310 -33.95 -34.67 -6.75
C ASP A 310 -35.04 -34.59 -7.82
N SER A 311 -34.71 -34.96 -9.06
CA SER A 311 -35.64 -35.49 -10.09
C SER A 311 -34.97 -35.61 -11.46
N THR A 312 -34.20 -36.68 -11.69
CA THR A 312 -34.27 -37.48 -12.94
C THR A 312 -33.31 -38.68 -12.88
N SER A 313 -33.87 -39.83 -12.54
CA SER A 313 -33.31 -41.13 -12.85
C SER A 313 -33.86 -41.60 -14.21
N SER A 314 -33.02 -41.75 -15.24
CA SER A 314 -33.21 -42.77 -16.31
C SER A 314 -32.15 -42.70 -17.42
N SER A 315 -31.33 -43.76 -17.49
CA SER A 315 -30.80 -44.47 -18.67
C SER A 315 -30.18 -43.70 -19.86
N SER A 316 -28.91 -43.99 -20.18
CA SER A 316 -28.58 -45.05 -21.15
C SER A 316 -27.06 -45.20 -21.30
N LEU A 317 -26.62 -46.46 -21.40
CA LEU A 317 -25.26 -46.87 -21.72
C LEU A 317 -24.89 -46.45 -23.15
N SER A 318 -23.67 -45.94 -23.34
CA SER A 318 -22.94 -46.08 -24.60
C SER A 318 -21.45 -46.22 -24.31
N THR A 319 -20.95 -47.43 -24.54
CA THR A 319 -19.55 -47.82 -24.49
C THR A 319 -18.86 -47.47 -25.80
N ASN A 320 -17.79 -46.67 -25.74
CA ASN A 320 -16.78 -46.59 -26.81
C ASN A 320 -15.39 -46.91 -26.23
N PRO A 321 -14.56 -47.73 -26.91
CA PRO A 321 -13.21 -48.03 -26.46
C PRO A 321 -12.26 -46.89 -26.83
N VAL A 322 -11.52 -46.38 -25.84
CA VAL A 322 -10.42 -45.42 -26.05
C VAL A 322 -9.10 -46.19 -25.98
N THR A 323 -8.35 -46.07 -27.06
CA THR A 323 -7.00 -46.59 -27.27
C THR A 323 -6.01 -45.90 -26.33
N THR A 324 -5.38 -46.67 -25.44
CA THR A 324 -4.29 -46.22 -24.55
C THR A 324 -2.94 -46.29 -25.27
N THR A 325 -2.33 -45.13 -25.51
CA THR A 325 -0.90 -45.01 -25.82
C THR A 325 -0.17 -44.60 -24.55
N SER A 326 0.58 -45.54 -23.96
CA SER A 326 1.42 -45.35 -22.79
C SER A 326 2.72 -44.63 -23.15
N THR A 327 3.04 -43.54 -22.45
CA THR A 327 4.39 -42.94 -22.40
C THR A 327 4.83 -42.92 -20.93
N PRO A 328 6.07 -43.33 -20.61
CA PRO A 328 6.47 -43.58 -19.23
C PRO A 328 6.73 -42.27 -18.45
N GLY A 329 5.95 -42.07 -17.38
CA GLY A 329 6.16 -41.03 -16.39
C GLY A 329 7.23 -41.43 -15.36
N LEU A 330 8.27 -40.62 -15.25
CA LEU A 330 9.29 -40.67 -14.21
C LEU A 330 8.67 -40.38 -12.82
N SER A 331 8.77 -41.35 -11.90
CA SER A 331 8.38 -41.19 -10.51
C SER A 331 9.36 -40.27 -9.78
N HIS A 332 8.87 -39.19 -9.19
CA HIS A 332 9.62 -38.43 -8.20
C HIS A 332 9.05 -38.75 -6.81
N GLY A 333 9.94 -39.29 -5.98
CA GLY A 333 9.66 -39.72 -4.63
C GLY A 333 9.41 -38.56 -3.66
N ALA A 334 8.71 -38.91 -2.59
CA ALA A 334 8.55 -38.09 -1.40
C ALA A 334 9.91 -37.74 -0.79
N ILE A 335 10.13 -36.47 -0.47
CA ILE A 335 11.23 -36.03 0.38
C ILE A 335 10.65 -35.60 1.73
N ALA A 336 11.12 -36.30 2.75
CA ALA A 336 10.85 -36.05 4.16
C ALA A 336 11.47 -34.72 4.64
N GLY A 337 10.90 -34.20 5.72
CA GLY A 337 11.28 -32.92 6.32
C GLY A 337 12.75 -32.82 6.74
N ILE A 338 13.28 -31.61 6.62
CA ILE A 338 14.57 -31.21 7.20
C ILE A 338 14.32 -29.95 8.03
N THR A 339 14.52 -30.09 9.34
CA THR A 339 14.71 -29.00 10.29
C THR A 339 16.08 -28.38 10.03
N VAL A 340 16.14 -27.07 9.75
CA VAL A 340 17.40 -26.33 9.63
C VAL A 340 17.69 -25.63 10.96
N VAL A 341 18.75 -26.09 11.63
CA VAL A 341 19.46 -25.34 12.67
C VAL A 341 20.61 -24.61 11.99
N SER A 342 20.68 -23.30 12.20
CA SER A 342 21.71 -22.41 11.66
C SER A 342 23.06 -22.58 12.37
N VAL A 343 24.16 -22.72 11.62
CA VAL A 343 25.48 -22.15 11.93
C VAL A 343 26.20 -21.88 10.60
N GLY A 344 26.87 -20.73 10.49
CA GLY A 344 27.24 -20.11 9.22
C GLY A 344 28.48 -20.65 8.51
N THR A 345 28.71 -20.16 7.29
CA THR A 345 29.92 -19.48 6.78
C THR A 345 29.90 -19.45 5.25
N GLY A 346 30.16 -18.27 4.68
CA GLY A 346 30.80 -18.08 3.37
C GLY A 346 30.08 -18.53 2.09
N GLY A 347 29.83 -17.58 1.19
CA GLY A 347 29.93 -17.84 -0.25
C GLY A 347 28.79 -17.36 -1.14
N SER A 348 29.18 -16.50 -2.10
CA SER A 348 28.60 -16.33 -3.44
C SER A 348 27.33 -15.51 -3.59
N ALA A 349 27.54 -14.22 -3.88
CA ALA A 349 26.56 -13.33 -4.48
C ALA A 349 26.28 -13.74 -5.94
N LEU A 350 25.09 -14.30 -6.20
CA LEU A 350 24.49 -14.30 -7.52
C LEU A 350 23.54 -13.10 -7.60
N GLY A 351 24.01 -12.04 -8.27
CA GLY A 351 23.23 -10.84 -8.52
C GLY A 351 22.09 -11.12 -9.47
N TYR A 352 20.86 -11.10 -8.96
CA TYR A 352 19.69 -10.87 -9.80
C TYR A 352 19.68 -9.39 -10.21
N GLY A 353 20.18 -9.12 -11.41
CA GLY A 353 20.04 -7.81 -12.05
C GLY A 353 18.58 -7.58 -12.44
N SER A 354 17.82 -6.93 -11.56
CA SER A 354 16.55 -6.31 -11.94
C SER A 354 16.84 -5.09 -12.80
N TYR A 355 16.71 -5.22 -14.12
CA TYR A 355 16.76 -4.09 -15.04
C TYR A 355 15.52 -3.20 -14.81
N LYS A 356 15.66 -2.13 -14.03
CA LYS A 356 14.71 -1.01 -14.06
C LYS A 356 15.05 -0.15 -15.29
N LEU A 357 14.24 -0.26 -16.34
CA LEU A 357 14.33 0.58 -17.52
C LEU A 357 13.82 1.99 -17.17
N PHE A 358 14.72 2.95 -17.00
CA PHE A 358 14.35 4.36 -16.83
C PHE A 358 14.02 4.95 -18.21
N LEU A 359 12.73 5.02 -18.55
CA LEU A 359 12.27 5.82 -19.68
C LEU A 359 12.26 7.30 -19.26
N SER A 360 13.30 8.03 -19.68
CA SER A 360 13.34 9.49 -19.56
C SER A 360 12.36 10.09 -20.56
N LEU A 361 11.14 10.39 -20.12
CA LEU A 361 10.18 11.16 -20.91
C LEU A 361 10.55 12.64 -20.81
N LYS A 362 11.04 13.21 -21.92
CA LYS A 362 11.16 14.67 -22.08
C LYS A 362 9.76 15.28 -21.98
N ASN A 363 9.59 16.23 -21.05
CA ASN A 363 8.40 17.07 -21.01
C ASN A 363 8.32 17.91 -22.30
N PRO A 364 7.16 17.99 -22.96
CA PRO A 364 6.95 19.00 -24.00
C PRO A 364 6.94 20.39 -23.36
N THR A 365 7.74 21.30 -23.91
CA THR A 365 7.81 22.73 -23.61
C THR A 365 6.52 23.46 -23.94
#